data_AF-S6A4I3-F1
#
_entry.id   AF-S6A4I3-F1
#
_cell.length_a   1.000
_cell.length_b   1.000
_cell.length_c   1.000
_cell.angle_alpha   90.00
_cell.angle_beta   90.00
_cell.angle_gamma   90.00
#
_symmetry.space_group_name_H-M   'P 1'
#
loop_
_entity.id
_entity.type
_entity.pdbx_description
1 polymer ?
#
loop_
_entity_poly.entity_id
_entity_poly.type
_entity_poly.pdbx_seq_one_letter_code
_entity_poly.pdbx_strand_id
1 'polypeptide(L)'
;MQILSGSMPLGGLMGILILLVTRVIKVKDADETMAQGIKLMGFIAFVMLVAAGFAEVIKATKAVDSLVISSANIIGGNKLIGAVIMLLIGLGITMGIGTSFGTIPVIATIYVPLGMALGFSPAAIACLLGTAGALGDAGSPASDSTLGPTAGLNADGQHDHIWDTCIPTFLHYNIPLIIFGTIAAMLL
;
A
#
# COMPACT_ATOMS: atom_id res chain seq x y z
N MET A 1 23.61 4.83 -6.54
CA MET A 1 23.54 4.06 -7.81
C MET A 1 22.21 4.24 -8.52
N GLN A 2 21.06 3.84 -7.95
CA GLN A 2 19.75 3.96 -8.62
C GLN A 2 19.44 5.36 -9.20
N ILE A 3 19.69 6.44 -8.44
CA ILE A 3 19.41 7.82 -8.90
C ILE A 3 20.36 8.24 -10.04
N LEU A 4 21.59 7.73 -10.04
CA LEU A 4 22.61 8.05 -11.04
C LEU A 4 22.47 7.22 -12.32
N SER A 5 22.09 5.94 -12.18
CA SER A 5 21.97 4.99 -13.30
C SER A 5 20.55 4.86 -13.84
N GLY A 6 19.55 5.38 -13.14
CA GLY A 6 18.12 5.16 -13.45
C GLY A 6 17.68 3.69 -13.34
N SER A 7 18.54 2.79 -12.86
CA SER A 7 18.32 1.35 -12.89
C SER A 7 18.06 0.81 -11.49
N MET A 8 16.80 0.41 -11.26
CA MET A 8 16.37 -0.25 -10.02
C MET A 8 17.11 -1.60 -9.80
N PRO A 9 17.32 -2.46 -10.81
CA PRO A 9 18.12 -3.68 -10.63
C PRO A 9 19.56 -3.41 -10.19
N LEU A 10 20.23 -2.40 -10.77
CA LEU A 10 21.58 -2.01 -10.33
C LEU A 10 21.56 -1.46 -8.90
N GLY A 11 20.51 -0.74 -8.52
CA GLY A 11 20.31 -0.26 -7.15
C GLY A 11 20.24 -1.42 -6.15
N GLY A 12 19.42 -2.44 -6.46
CA GLY A 12 19.29 -3.64 -5.63
C GLY A 12 20.60 -4.43 -5.52
N LEU A 13 21.29 -4.65 -6.65
CA LEU A 13 22.61 -5.31 -6.67
C LEU A 13 23.64 -4.57 -5.81
N MET A 14 23.65 -3.24 -5.87
CA MET A 14 24.54 -2.43 -5.04
C MET A 14 24.19 -2.57 -3.55
N GLY A 15 22.90 -2.65 -3.20
CA GLY A 15 22.45 -2.93 -1.83
C GLY A 15 22.99 -4.26 -1.31
N ILE A 16 22.87 -5.33 -2.10
CA ILE A 16 23.43 -6.65 -1.76
C ILE A 16 24.95 -6.56 -1.59
N LEU A 17 25.64 -5.87 -2.50
CA LEU A 17 27.08 -5.70 -2.47
C LEU A 17 27.53 -4.98 -1.19
N ILE A 18 26.83 -3.93 -0.78
CA ILE A 18 27.10 -3.22 0.48
C ILE A 18 26.90 -4.17 1.68
N LEU A 19 25.83 -4.96 1.72
CA LEU A 19 25.58 -5.91 2.81
C LEU A 19 26.66 -7.00 2.92
N LEU A 20 27.22 -7.42 1.78
CA LEU A 20 28.33 -8.39 1.73
C LEU A 20 29.66 -7.76 2.18
N VAL A 21 29.99 -6.56 1.69
CA VAL A 21 31.23 -5.85 2.04
C VAL A 21 31.25 -5.46 3.52
N THR A 22 30.11 -5.02 4.06
CA THR A 22 29.93 -4.72 5.49
C THR A 22 29.87 -5.96 6.37
N ARG A 23 29.87 -7.17 5.78
CA ARG A 23 29.78 -8.48 6.45
C ARG A 23 28.54 -8.66 7.33
N VAL A 24 27.49 -7.88 7.09
CA VAL A 24 26.16 -8.11 7.69
C VAL A 24 25.64 -9.47 7.22
N ILE A 25 25.86 -9.78 5.94
CA ILE A 25 25.67 -11.12 5.37
C ILE A 25 27.06 -11.72 5.14
N LYS A 26 27.31 -12.91 5.69
CA LYS A 26 28.56 -13.64 5.43
C LYS A 26 28.52 -14.13 3.99
N VAL A 27 29.62 -14.01 3.26
CA VAL A 27 29.70 -14.43 1.84
C VAL A 27 29.26 -15.88 1.64
N LYS A 28 29.56 -16.76 2.60
CA LYS A 28 29.14 -18.16 2.60
C LYS A 28 27.63 -18.39 2.74
N ASP A 29 26.90 -17.43 3.33
CA ASP A 29 25.46 -17.49 3.60
C ASP A 29 24.68 -16.65 2.57
N ALA A 30 25.37 -16.04 1.60
CA ALA A 30 24.80 -15.13 0.61
C ALA A 30 23.79 -15.85 -0.31
N ASP A 31 24.17 -17.02 -0.82
CA ASP A 31 23.31 -17.83 -1.69
C ASP A 31 22.02 -18.27 -0.98
N GLU A 32 22.14 -18.71 0.27
CA GLU A 32 20.99 -19.10 1.08
C GLU A 32 20.06 -17.91 1.34
N THR A 33 20.62 -16.76 1.69
CA THR A 33 19.85 -15.53 1.92
C THR A 33 19.11 -15.09 0.66
N MET A 34 19.77 -15.16 -0.51
CA MET A 34 19.14 -14.87 -1.80
C MET A 34 18.02 -15.86 -2.12
N ALA A 35 18.23 -17.16 -1.89
CA ALA A 35 17.22 -18.18 -2.11
C ALA A 35 15.97 -17.97 -1.23
N GLN A 36 16.15 -17.61 0.04
CA GLN A 36 15.06 -17.26 0.94
C GLN A 36 14.30 -16.00 0.44
N GLY A 37 15.02 -14.99 -0.03
CA GLY A 37 14.42 -13.79 -0.64
C GLY A 37 13.58 -14.13 -1.88
N ILE A 38 14.09 -14.97 -2.78
CA ILE A 38 13.36 -15.42 -3.98
C ILE A 38 12.10 -16.19 -3.57
N LYS A 39 12.17 -17.05 -2.55
CA LYS A 39 11.01 -17.79 -2.03
C LYS A 39 9.92 -16.84 -1.52
N LEU A 40 10.29 -15.79 -0.77
CA LEU A 40 9.37 -14.77 -0.29
C LEU A 40 8.72 -14.02 -1.47
N MET A 41 9.52 -13.60 -2.46
CA MET A 41 9.01 -12.92 -3.65
C MET A 41 8.07 -13.80 -4.48
N GLY A 42 8.33 -15.11 -4.57
CA GLY A 42 7.44 -16.07 -5.23
C GLY A 42 6.06 -16.16 -4.58
N PHE A 43 6.01 -16.15 -3.25
CA PHE A 43 4.75 -16.11 -2.51
C PHE A 43 3.98 -14.80 -2.78
N ILE A 44 4.67 -13.65 -2.74
CA ILE A 44 4.08 -12.35 -3.03
C ILE A 44 3.52 -12.32 -4.46
N ALA A 45 4.27 -12.81 -5.45
CA ALA A 45 3.83 -12.88 -6.84
C ALA A 45 2.56 -13.73 -6.99
N PHE A 46 2.46 -14.85 -6.27
CA PHE A 46 1.26 -15.68 -6.26
C PHE A 46 0.05 -14.95 -5.67
N VAL A 47 0.21 -14.28 -4.52
CA VAL A 47 -0.86 -13.48 -3.89
C VAL A 47 -1.32 -12.36 -4.82
N MET A 48 -0.38 -11.64 -5.45
CA MET A 48 -0.68 -10.59 -6.41
C MET A 48 -1.41 -11.11 -7.65
N LEU A 49 -1.05 -12.30 -8.16
CA LEU A 49 -1.73 -12.93 -9.29
C LEU A 49 -3.21 -13.24 -8.97
N VAL A 50 -3.47 -13.81 -7.80
CA VAL A 50 -4.83 -14.11 -7.35
C VAL A 50 -5.63 -12.82 -7.14
N ALA A 51 -5.03 -11.81 -6.50
CA ALA A 51 -5.65 -10.51 -6.30
C ALA A 51 -5.98 -9.80 -7.63
N ALA A 52 -5.07 -9.87 -8.61
CA ALA A 52 -5.32 -9.34 -9.95
C ALA A 52 -6.48 -10.08 -10.65
N GLY A 53 -6.56 -11.40 -10.51
CA GLY A 53 -7.69 -12.19 -11.02
C GLY A 53 -9.02 -11.77 -10.39
N PHE A 54 -9.07 -11.55 -9.08
CA PHE A 54 -10.25 -11.01 -8.40
C PHE A 54 -10.62 -9.60 -8.89
N ALA A 55 -9.61 -8.75 -9.09
CA ALA A 55 -9.82 -7.40 -9.59
C ALA A 55 -10.37 -7.40 -11.04
N GLU A 56 -9.98 -8.36 -11.89
CA GLU A 56 -10.60 -8.57 -13.21
C GLU A 56 -12.07 -8.98 -13.09
N VAL A 57 -12.43 -9.85 -12.15
CA VAL A 57 -13.84 -10.21 -11.90
C VAL A 57 -14.64 -8.98 -11.49
N ILE A 58 -14.13 -8.16 -10.56
CA ILE A 58 -14.79 -6.90 -10.17
C ILE A 58 -14.98 -5.98 -11.38
N LYS A 59 -13.97 -5.81 -12.23
CA LYS A 59 -14.10 -5.03 -13.48
C LYS A 59 -15.15 -5.62 -14.43
N ALA A 60 -15.17 -6.93 -14.61
CA ALA A 60 -16.14 -7.61 -15.47
C ALA A 60 -17.60 -7.42 -15.01
N THR A 61 -17.84 -7.24 -13.72
CA THR A 61 -19.19 -6.94 -13.19
C THR A 61 -19.69 -5.54 -13.53
N LYS A 62 -18.85 -4.64 -14.07
CA LYS A 62 -19.14 -3.22 -14.31
C LYS A 62 -19.55 -2.41 -13.07
N ALA A 63 -19.44 -3.00 -11.88
CA ALA A 63 -19.70 -2.31 -10.62
C ALA A 63 -18.72 -1.15 -10.41
N VAL A 64 -17.47 -1.31 -10.86
CA VAL A 64 -16.45 -0.25 -10.82
C VAL A 64 -16.86 0.93 -11.67
N ASP A 65 -17.38 0.72 -12.89
CA ASP A 65 -17.80 1.81 -13.77
C ASP A 65 -18.94 2.63 -13.13
N SER A 66 -19.92 1.94 -12.53
CA SER A 66 -21.02 2.59 -11.82
C SER A 66 -20.54 3.40 -10.61
N LEU A 67 -19.57 2.85 -9.85
CA LEU A 67 -18.93 3.55 -8.74
C LEU A 67 -18.17 4.79 -9.23
N VAL A 68 -17.37 4.67 -10.29
CA VAL A 68 -16.60 5.77 -10.88
C VAL A 68 -17.52 6.89 -11.36
N ILE A 69 -18.60 6.55 -12.09
CA ILE A 69 -19.56 7.53 -12.60
C ILE A 69 -20.30 8.22 -11.45
N SER A 70 -20.78 7.45 -10.47
CA SER A 70 -21.49 8.00 -9.32
C SER A 70 -20.59 8.90 -8.47
N SER A 71 -19.36 8.45 -8.20
CA SER A 71 -18.37 9.24 -7.47
C SER A 71 -17.97 10.50 -8.24
N ALA A 72 -17.72 10.41 -9.56
CA ALA A 72 -17.37 11.58 -10.37
C ALA A 72 -18.49 12.64 -10.38
N ASN A 73 -19.75 12.22 -10.44
CA ASN A 73 -20.90 13.12 -10.34
C ASN A 73 -21.03 13.76 -8.96
N ILE A 74 -20.76 13.02 -7.87
CA ILE A 74 -20.78 13.54 -6.49
C ILE A 74 -19.61 14.51 -6.24
N ILE A 75 -18.43 14.20 -6.78
CA ILE A 75 -17.21 15.01 -6.62
C ILE A 75 -17.32 16.35 -7.38
N GLY A 76 -18.15 16.42 -8.41
CA GLY A 76 -18.46 17.67 -9.13
C GLY A 76 -17.23 18.33 -9.76
N GLY A 77 -16.20 17.56 -10.10
CA GLY A 77 -14.94 18.06 -10.68
C GLY A 77 -13.94 18.66 -9.68
N ASN A 78 -14.23 18.68 -8.37
CA ASN A 78 -13.27 19.17 -7.38
C ASN A 78 -12.22 18.10 -7.05
N LYS A 79 -11.01 18.26 -7.61
CA LYS A 79 -9.88 17.33 -7.36
C LYS A 79 -9.58 17.13 -5.88
N LEU A 80 -9.70 18.17 -5.05
CA LEU A 80 -9.43 18.04 -3.61
C LEU A 80 -10.40 17.06 -2.94
N ILE A 81 -11.70 17.23 -3.21
CA ILE A 81 -12.74 16.34 -2.69
C ILE A 81 -12.54 14.93 -3.26
N GLY A 82 -12.17 14.84 -4.53
CA GLY A 82 -11.85 13.58 -5.18
C GLY A 82 -10.72 12.82 -4.50
N ALA A 83 -9.59 13.48 -4.22
CA ALA A 83 -8.46 12.87 -3.53
C ALA A 83 -8.83 12.34 -2.14
N VAL A 84 -9.56 13.14 -1.33
CA VAL A 84 -10.00 12.72 0.01
C VAL A 84 -10.95 11.52 -0.08
N ILE A 85 -11.96 11.56 -0.95
CA ILE A 85 -12.91 10.46 -1.13
C ILE A 85 -12.20 9.20 -1.61
N MET A 86 -11.27 9.33 -2.57
CA MET A 86 -10.44 8.21 -3.00
C MET A 86 -9.74 7.58 -1.79
N LEU A 87 -8.99 8.36 -1.00
CA LEU A 87 -8.27 7.85 0.17
C LEU A 87 -9.17 7.19 1.21
N LEU A 88 -10.38 7.72 1.45
CA LEU A 88 -11.36 7.09 2.35
C LEU A 88 -11.88 5.75 1.82
N ILE A 89 -12.17 5.67 0.51
CA ILE A 89 -12.53 4.40 -0.13
C ILE A 89 -11.37 3.40 -0.01
N GLY A 90 -10.15 3.86 -0.25
CA GLY A 90 -8.94 3.05 -0.11
C GLY A 90 -8.77 2.51 1.30
N LEU A 91 -8.93 3.36 2.31
CA LEU A 91 -8.92 2.97 3.71
C LEU A 91 -9.98 1.90 4.01
N GLY A 92 -11.23 2.08 3.56
CA GLY A 92 -12.29 1.09 3.77
C GLY A 92 -11.97 -0.27 3.13
N ILE A 93 -11.47 -0.27 1.89
CA ILE A 93 -11.09 -1.49 1.18
C ILE A 93 -9.90 -2.17 1.86
N THR A 94 -8.85 -1.41 2.15
CA THR A 94 -7.63 -1.95 2.74
C THR A 94 -7.84 -2.49 4.15
N MET A 95 -8.66 -1.83 4.98
CA MET A 95 -9.05 -2.36 6.29
C MET A 95 -9.78 -3.70 6.18
N GLY A 96 -10.62 -3.88 5.15
CA GLY A 96 -11.37 -5.12 4.93
C GLY A 96 -10.53 -6.28 4.38
N ILE A 97 -9.51 -5.99 3.55
CA ILE A 97 -8.65 -7.04 2.97
C ILE A 97 -7.58 -7.50 3.96
N GLY A 98 -6.97 -6.59 4.72
CA GLY A 98 -6.00 -6.95 5.77
C GLY A 98 -4.68 -7.54 5.26
N THR A 99 -4.34 -7.38 3.98
CA THR A 99 -3.04 -7.83 3.41
C THR A 99 -2.33 -6.69 2.69
N SER A 100 -1.02 -6.51 2.92
CA SER A 100 -0.20 -5.46 2.30
C SER A 100 -0.01 -5.63 0.79
N PHE A 101 0.15 -6.87 0.31
CA PHE A 101 0.48 -7.15 -1.10
C PHE A 101 -0.75 -7.35 -2.00
N GLY A 102 -1.83 -7.92 -1.46
CA GLY A 102 -3.05 -8.21 -2.24
C GLY A 102 -3.95 -6.99 -2.49
N THR A 103 -3.81 -5.93 -1.69
CA THR A 103 -4.62 -4.71 -1.79
C THR A 103 -4.29 -3.86 -3.02
N ILE A 104 -3.01 -3.75 -3.38
CA ILE A 104 -2.57 -2.85 -4.46
C ILE A 104 -3.20 -3.20 -5.81
N PRO A 105 -3.17 -4.47 -6.30
CA PRO A 105 -3.82 -4.82 -7.56
C PRO A 105 -5.33 -4.52 -7.56
N VAL A 106 -6.02 -4.78 -6.44
CA VAL A 106 -7.46 -4.56 -6.31
C VAL A 106 -7.78 -3.07 -6.36
N ILE A 107 -7.13 -2.25 -5.54
CA ILE A 107 -7.42 -0.80 -5.46
C ILE A 107 -7.04 -0.09 -6.75
N ALA A 108 -5.96 -0.51 -7.42
CA ALA A 108 -5.53 0.08 -8.69
C ALA A 108 -6.63 0.00 -9.76
N THR A 109 -7.44 -1.06 -9.77
CA THR A 109 -8.56 -1.18 -10.74
C THR A 109 -9.66 -0.13 -10.56
N ILE A 110 -9.77 0.45 -9.37
CA ILE A 110 -10.74 1.52 -9.07
C ILE A 110 -10.07 2.89 -9.20
N TYR A 111 -8.87 3.03 -8.62
CA TYR A 111 -8.18 4.32 -8.51
C TYR A 111 -7.67 4.85 -9.84
N VAL A 112 -7.15 3.99 -10.71
CA VAL A 112 -6.63 4.42 -12.02
C VAL A 112 -7.74 5.04 -12.87
N PRO A 113 -8.87 4.36 -13.16
CA PRO A 113 -9.94 4.96 -13.97
C PRO A 113 -10.58 6.18 -13.28
N LEU A 114 -10.81 6.13 -11.96
CA LEU A 114 -11.38 7.27 -11.22
C LEU A 114 -10.46 8.49 -11.25
N GLY A 115 -9.17 8.28 -10.98
CA GLY A 115 -8.18 9.35 -10.97
C GLY A 115 -8.00 9.98 -12.35
N MET A 116 -7.99 9.16 -13.41
CA MET A 116 -7.97 9.65 -14.79
C MET A 116 -9.23 10.46 -15.13
N ALA A 117 -10.42 10.00 -14.72
CA ALA A 117 -11.68 10.71 -14.94
C ALA A 117 -11.74 12.06 -14.21
N LEU A 118 -11.11 12.15 -13.03
CA LEU A 118 -10.97 13.39 -12.24
C LEU A 118 -9.82 14.29 -12.73
N GLY A 119 -9.04 13.85 -13.72
CA GLY A 119 -7.94 14.61 -14.31
C GLY A 119 -6.68 14.68 -13.45
N PHE A 120 -6.42 13.69 -12.60
CA PHE A 120 -5.14 13.56 -11.91
C PHE A 120 -4.02 13.12 -12.84
N SER A 121 -2.79 13.54 -12.55
CA SER A 121 -1.60 13.04 -13.24
C SER A 121 -1.34 11.57 -12.85
N PRO A 122 -0.63 10.78 -13.70
CA PRO A 122 -0.24 9.42 -13.32
C PRO A 122 0.56 9.36 -12.01
N ALA A 123 1.38 10.38 -11.74
CA ALA A 123 2.13 10.51 -10.50
C ALA A 123 1.21 10.76 -9.29
N ALA A 124 0.21 11.63 -9.42
CA ALA A 124 -0.79 11.86 -8.38
C ALA A 124 -1.62 10.59 -8.10
N ILE A 125 -2.02 9.86 -9.13
CA ILE A 125 -2.74 8.58 -8.97
C ILE A 125 -1.87 7.56 -8.24
N ALA A 126 -0.60 7.42 -8.64
CA ALA A 126 0.33 6.52 -7.96
C ALA A 126 0.57 6.93 -6.50
N CYS A 127 0.64 8.24 -6.22
CA CYS A 127 0.74 8.75 -4.86
C CYS A 127 -0.50 8.38 -4.04
N LEU A 128 -1.70 8.64 -4.55
CA LEU A 128 -2.96 8.28 -3.87
C LEU A 128 -3.06 6.78 -3.62
N LEU A 129 -2.69 5.96 -4.61
CA LEU A 129 -2.66 4.50 -4.48
C LEU A 129 -1.69 4.04 -3.40
N GLY A 130 -0.48 4.61 -3.36
CA GLY A 130 0.52 4.31 -2.34
C GLY A 130 0.08 4.74 -0.94
N THR A 131 -0.48 5.95 -0.80
CA THR A 131 -1.05 6.43 0.46
C THR A 131 -2.19 5.53 0.93
N ALA A 132 -3.08 5.10 0.03
CA ALA A 132 -4.17 4.19 0.38
C ALA A 132 -3.68 2.84 0.91
N GLY A 133 -2.64 2.27 0.30
CA GLY A 133 -1.99 1.06 0.82
C GLY A 133 -1.44 1.26 2.23
N ALA A 134 -0.70 2.35 2.46
CA ALA A 134 -0.14 2.67 3.77
C ALA A 134 -1.20 2.92 4.85
N LEU A 135 -2.32 3.55 4.49
CA LEU A 135 -3.45 3.78 5.40
C LEU A 135 -4.05 2.47 5.92
N GLY A 136 -4.13 1.46 5.06
CA GLY A 136 -4.62 0.13 5.41
C GLY A 136 -3.71 -0.62 6.35
N ASP A 137 -2.43 -0.66 6.01
CA ASP A 137 -1.42 -1.37 6.79
C ASP A 137 -1.33 -0.80 8.21
N ALA A 138 -1.41 0.51 8.38
CA ALA A 138 -1.36 1.12 9.70
C ALA A 138 -2.72 1.22 10.41
N GLY A 139 -3.82 1.27 9.67
CA GLY A 139 -5.16 1.48 10.22
C GLY A 139 -5.95 0.22 10.52
N SER A 140 -5.58 -0.92 9.95
CA SER A 140 -6.38 -2.15 10.08
C SER A 140 -6.04 -2.92 11.36
N PRO A 141 -7.05 -3.33 12.17
CA PRO A 141 -6.84 -4.27 13.27
C PRO A 141 -6.32 -5.64 12.82
N ALA A 142 -6.56 -6.01 11.57
CA ALA A 142 -6.11 -7.29 11.02
C ALA A 142 -4.71 -7.23 10.39
N SER A 143 -4.08 -6.04 10.36
CA SER A 143 -2.78 -5.86 9.69
C SER A 143 -1.62 -6.42 10.51
N ASP A 144 -0.66 -7.05 9.84
CA ASP A 144 0.60 -7.46 10.45
C ASP A 144 1.34 -6.29 11.13
N SER A 145 1.16 -5.07 10.60
CA SER A 145 1.79 -3.86 11.15
C SER A 145 1.16 -3.38 12.47
N THR A 146 -0.06 -3.83 12.81
CA THR A 146 -0.69 -3.57 14.11
C THR A 146 -0.54 -4.78 15.04
N LEU A 147 -0.68 -6.00 14.51
CA LEU A 147 -0.53 -7.24 15.27
C LEU A 147 0.89 -7.46 15.79
N GLY A 148 1.92 -7.16 14.99
CA GLY A 148 3.31 -7.31 15.39
C GLY A 148 3.68 -6.48 16.63
N PRO A 149 3.46 -5.14 16.62
CA PRO A 149 3.66 -4.30 17.79
C PRO A 149 2.79 -4.70 18.98
N THR A 150 1.51 -5.02 18.76
CA THR A 150 0.61 -5.49 19.84
C THR A 150 1.16 -6.76 20.50
N ALA A 151 1.64 -7.74 19.74
CA ALA A 151 2.20 -8.97 20.30
C ALA A 151 3.43 -8.71 21.18
N GLY A 152 4.26 -7.71 20.82
CA GLY A 152 5.41 -7.30 21.63
C GLY A 152 5.03 -6.50 22.87
N LEU A 153 4.07 -5.56 22.74
CA LEU A 153 3.63 -4.70 23.83
C LEU A 153 2.75 -5.45 24.84
N ASN A 154 2.02 -6.48 24.41
CA ASN A 154 1.17 -7.31 25.24
C ASN A 154 1.91 -8.47 25.93
N ALA A 155 3.21 -8.33 26.19
CA ALA A 155 4.01 -9.37 26.82
C ALA A 155 3.58 -9.69 28.26
N ASP A 156 2.95 -8.73 28.94
CA ASP A 156 2.41 -8.83 30.31
C ASP A 156 0.90 -9.06 30.37
N GLY A 157 0.22 -9.16 29.21
CA GLY A 157 -1.22 -9.37 29.10
C GLY A 157 -2.08 -8.13 29.38
N GLN A 158 -1.48 -6.95 29.56
CA GLN A 158 -2.21 -5.72 29.92
C GLN A 158 -2.52 -4.80 28.73
N HIS A 159 -2.01 -5.10 27.53
CA HIS A 159 -2.10 -4.20 26.38
C HIS A 159 -3.29 -4.57 25.48
N ASP A 160 -4.21 -3.62 25.31
CA ASP A 160 -5.38 -3.82 24.45
C ASP A 160 -5.04 -3.49 22.99
N HIS A 161 -5.24 -4.47 22.11
CA HIS A 161 -4.94 -4.32 20.68
C HIS A 161 -5.67 -3.13 20.03
N ILE A 162 -6.93 -2.89 20.40
CA ILE A 162 -7.76 -1.87 19.75
C ILE A 162 -7.46 -0.49 20.34
N TRP A 163 -7.49 -0.36 21.66
CA TRP A 163 -7.36 0.91 22.36
C TRP A 163 -5.93 1.39 22.47
N ASP A 164 -4.97 0.48 22.64
CA ASP A 164 -3.58 0.86 22.89
C ASP A 164 -2.70 0.76 21.63
N THR A 165 -3.16 0.06 20.57
CA THR A 165 -2.46 0.03 19.27
C THR A 165 -3.27 0.65 18.13
N CYS A 166 -4.46 0.14 17.83
CA CYS A 166 -5.17 0.52 16.60
C CYS A 166 -5.63 1.99 16.62
N ILE A 167 -6.27 2.43 17.70
CA ILE A 167 -6.81 3.79 17.82
C ILE A 167 -5.68 4.85 17.81
N PRO A 168 -4.61 4.72 18.61
CA PRO A 168 -3.50 5.67 18.59
C PRO A 168 -2.83 5.76 17.22
N THR A 169 -2.60 4.62 16.57
CA THR A 169 -2.02 4.56 15.22
C THR A 169 -2.93 5.24 14.21
N PHE A 170 -4.23 4.96 14.23
CA PHE A 170 -5.18 5.60 13.32
C PHE A 170 -5.20 7.13 13.49
N LEU A 171 -5.19 7.62 14.74
CA LEU A 171 -5.19 9.05 15.01
C LEU A 171 -3.88 9.75 14.60
N HIS A 172 -2.73 9.18 14.95
CA HIS A 172 -1.43 9.84 14.78
C HIS A 172 -0.74 9.52 13.46
N TYR A 173 -1.16 8.46 12.76
CA TYR A 173 -0.56 8.04 11.49
C TYR A 173 -1.54 8.20 10.32
N ASN A 174 -2.76 7.68 10.44
CA ASN A 174 -3.71 7.71 9.32
C ASN A 174 -4.26 9.12 9.04
N ILE A 175 -4.59 9.91 10.07
CA ILE A 175 -5.06 11.29 9.85
C ILE A 175 -3.99 12.13 9.13
N PRO A 176 -2.72 12.18 9.60
CA PRO A 176 -1.67 12.86 8.85
C PRO A 176 -1.46 12.29 7.44
N LEU A 177 -1.50 10.97 7.25
CA LEU A 177 -1.38 10.37 5.91
C LEU A 177 -2.48 10.83 4.95
N ILE A 178 -3.73 10.91 5.41
CA ILE A 178 -4.83 11.42 4.58
C ILE A 178 -4.55 12.88 4.18
N ILE A 179 -4.12 13.71 5.14
CA ILE A 179 -3.84 15.13 4.91
C ILE A 179 -2.67 15.29 3.92
N PHE A 180 -1.51 14.71 4.22
CA PHE A 180 -0.31 14.86 3.41
C PHE A 180 -0.42 14.13 2.06
N GLY A 181 -1.09 12.98 2.00
CA GLY A 181 -1.35 12.29 0.75
C GLY A 181 -2.28 13.08 -0.18
N THR A 182 -3.31 13.73 0.39
CA THR A 182 -4.17 14.66 -0.36
C THR A 182 -3.37 15.85 -0.89
N ILE A 183 -2.56 16.48 -0.04
CA ILE A 183 -1.72 17.62 -0.43
C ILE A 183 -0.74 17.21 -1.54
N ALA A 184 -0.05 16.08 -1.39
CA ALA A 184 0.89 15.57 -2.39
C ALA A 184 0.21 15.31 -3.73
N ALA A 185 -0.97 14.67 -3.73
CA ALA A 185 -1.74 14.42 -4.95
C ALA A 185 -2.22 15.69 -5.66
N MET A 186 -2.40 16.81 -4.92
CA MET A 186 -2.76 18.10 -5.49
C MET A 186 -1.57 18.86 -6.09
N LEU A 187 -0.35 18.53 -5.68
CA LEU A 187 0.88 19.17 -6.16
C LEU A 187 1.51 18.43 -7.36
N LEU A 188 1.17 17.16 -7.55
CA LEU A 188 1.65 16.27 -8.63
C LEU A 188 0.74 16.30 -9.86
#